data_AF-A0A5M9NWY7-F1
#
_entry.id   AF-A0A5M9NWY7-F1
#
_cell.length_a   1.000
_cell.length_b   1.000
_cell.length_c   1.000
_cell.angle_alpha   90.00
_cell.angle_beta   90.00
_cell.angle_gamma   90.00
#
_symmetry.space_group_name_H-M   'P 1'
#
loop_
_entity.id
_entity.type
_entity.pdbx_description
1 polymer ?
#
loop_
_entity_poly.entity_id
_entity_poly.type
_entity_poly.pdbx_seq_one_letter_code
_entity_poly.pdbx_strand_id
1 'polypeptide(L)'
;MSNANPVTTVDTNNQPTSTVEEIDYSEMITVRMADVFKPFVPAAVTAVIQIPKHRHPDVPREIAGYIPDEKQLSQVISWFCSPQRPNFMHMVGPTGSGKTDFMLWLCARLNWPTVLVSVNPTLRPEKMQGRWVLSNGICLWTYR
;
A
#
# COMPACT_ATOMS: atom_id res chain seq x y z
N MET A 1 11.93 -11.16 -6.70
CA MET A 1 11.74 -12.23 -5.71
C MET A 1 10.26 -12.23 -5.39
N SER A 2 9.57 -13.30 -5.76
CA SER A 2 8.11 -13.44 -5.69
C SER A 2 7.66 -13.53 -4.23
N ASN A 3 6.81 -12.59 -3.79
CA ASN A 3 6.25 -12.55 -2.44
C ASN A 3 4.89 -13.26 -2.43
N ALA A 4 4.85 -14.57 -2.63
CA ALA A 4 3.62 -15.36 -2.58
C ALA A 4 3.28 -15.76 -1.14
N ASN A 5 2.06 -15.45 -0.68
CA ASN A 5 1.47 -16.04 0.53
C ASN A 5 0.39 -17.05 0.13
N PRO A 6 0.37 -18.26 0.71
CA PRO A 6 -0.61 -19.29 0.33
C PRO A 6 -2.00 -18.98 0.90
N VAL A 7 -3.03 -19.08 0.04
CA VAL A 7 -4.45 -19.08 0.42
C VAL A 7 -4.96 -20.52 0.35
N THR A 8 -5.57 -21.01 1.43
CA THR A 8 -6.13 -22.37 1.51
C THR A 8 -7.62 -22.34 1.20
N THR A 9 -8.05 -22.94 0.09
CA THR A 9 -9.46 -23.31 -0.16
C THR A 9 -9.61 -24.84 -0.15
N VAL A 10 -10.70 -25.34 0.43
CA VAL A 10 -11.00 -26.77 0.56
C VAL A 10 -12.11 -27.14 -0.42
N ASP A 11 -11.83 -28.06 -1.35
CA ASP A 11 -12.82 -28.61 -2.27
C ASP A 11 -13.65 -29.73 -1.62
N THR A 12 -14.87 -29.97 -2.15
CA THR A 12 -15.92 -30.88 -1.67
C THR A 12 -15.53 -32.37 -1.51
N ASN A 13 -14.29 -32.73 -1.84
CA ASN A 13 -13.76 -34.11 -1.78
C ASN A 13 -12.67 -34.32 -0.70
N ASN A 14 -12.42 -33.36 0.21
CA ASN A 14 -11.44 -33.50 1.30
C ASN A 14 -10.07 -34.06 0.85
N GLN A 15 -9.62 -33.69 -0.36
CA GLN A 15 -8.21 -33.78 -0.72
C GLN A 15 -7.61 -32.38 -0.66
N PRO A 16 -6.49 -32.17 0.06
CA PRO A 16 -5.79 -30.90 0.07
C PRO A 16 -5.05 -30.74 -1.26
N THR A 17 -5.75 -30.31 -2.30
CA THR A 17 -5.12 -29.87 -3.55
C THR A 17 -4.74 -28.40 -3.35
N SER A 18 -3.58 -28.14 -2.77
CA SER A 18 -3.03 -26.79 -2.69
C SER A 18 -2.47 -26.37 -4.05
N THR A 19 -3.34 -25.96 -4.98
CA THR A 19 -2.90 -25.10 -6.08
C THR A 19 -2.63 -23.73 -5.50
N VAL A 20 -1.38 -23.49 -5.07
CA VAL A 20 -0.90 -22.14 -4.78
C VAL A 20 -0.84 -21.43 -6.13
N GLU A 21 -1.92 -20.74 -6.50
CA GLU A 21 -1.84 -19.78 -7.59
C GLU A 21 -0.82 -18.71 -7.15
N GLU A 22 0.34 -18.70 -7.78
CA GLU A 22 1.36 -17.70 -7.55
C GLU A 22 0.84 -16.37 -8.07
N ILE A 23 0.25 -15.58 -7.16
CA ILE A 23 -0.31 -14.27 -7.51
C ILE A 23 0.86 -13.29 -7.72
N ASP A 24 1.02 -12.80 -8.95
CA ASP A 24 1.94 -11.70 -9.22
C ASP A 24 1.33 -10.37 -8.78
N TYR A 25 1.86 -9.80 -7.69
CA TYR A 25 1.47 -8.49 -7.17
C TYR A 25 2.01 -7.31 -8.00
N SER A 26 2.85 -7.58 -9.00
CA SER A 26 3.45 -6.56 -9.87
C SER A 26 2.54 -6.17 -11.04
N GLU A 27 1.49 -6.95 -11.32
CA GLU A 27 0.54 -6.65 -12.38
C GLU A 27 -0.23 -5.36 -12.08
N MET A 28 -0.15 -4.40 -13.00
CA MET A 28 -0.84 -3.11 -12.91
C MET A 28 -2.04 -3.06 -13.85
N ILE A 29 -3.15 -2.52 -13.38
CA ILE A 29 -4.34 -2.21 -14.18
C ILE A 29 -4.53 -0.70 -14.30
N THR A 30 -5.03 -0.27 -15.46
CA THR A 30 -5.38 1.13 -15.69
C THR A 30 -6.84 1.35 -15.31
N VAL A 31 -7.08 2.21 -14.32
CA VAL A 31 -8.41 2.50 -13.78
C VAL A 31 -8.67 4.00 -13.86
N ARG A 32 -9.93 4.39 -14.03
CA ARG A 32 -10.32 5.79 -13.98
C ARG A 32 -10.20 6.33 -12.56
N MET A 33 -9.58 7.49 -12.42
CA MET A 33 -9.38 8.14 -11.13
C MET A 33 -10.70 8.46 -10.42
N ALA A 34 -11.71 8.85 -11.19
CA ALA A 34 -13.05 9.12 -10.67
C ALA A 34 -13.69 7.89 -10.01
N ASP A 35 -13.37 6.67 -10.46
CA ASP A 35 -13.92 5.43 -9.88
C ASP A 35 -13.25 5.08 -8.55
N VAL A 36 -11.95 5.33 -8.44
CA VAL A 36 -11.16 5.07 -7.23
C VAL A 36 -11.48 6.08 -6.11
N PHE A 37 -11.67 7.35 -6.46
CA PHE A 37 -11.84 8.44 -5.49
C PHE A 37 -13.29 8.93 -5.32
N LYS A 38 -14.31 8.12 -5.62
CA LYS A 38 -15.72 8.47 -5.35
C LYS A 38 -15.93 8.78 -3.84
N PRO A 39 -16.64 9.86 -3.46
CA PRO A 39 -17.30 10.88 -4.29
C PRO A 39 -16.45 12.14 -4.58
N PHE A 40 -15.20 12.21 -4.11
CA PHE A 40 -14.38 13.43 -4.07
C PHE A 40 -13.88 13.90 -5.44
N VAL A 41 -13.72 13.00 -6.39
CA VAL A 41 -13.34 13.33 -7.77
C VAL A 41 -14.57 13.29 -8.67
N PRO A 42 -14.93 14.40 -9.34
CA PRO A 42 -16.09 14.43 -10.23
C PRO A 42 -15.97 13.43 -11.38
N ALA A 43 -17.08 12.83 -11.79
CA ALA A 43 -17.14 11.88 -12.90
C ALA A 43 -16.72 12.48 -14.26
N ALA A 44 -16.75 13.82 -14.37
CA ALA A 44 -16.26 14.56 -15.52
C ALA A 44 -14.73 14.40 -15.73
N VAL A 45 -13.98 14.03 -14.69
CA VAL A 45 -12.55 13.79 -14.79
C VAL A 45 -12.29 12.45 -15.50
N THR A 46 -11.62 12.51 -16.64
CA THR A 46 -11.26 11.36 -17.48
C THR A 46 -9.86 10.82 -17.21
N ALA A 47 -9.12 11.42 -16.27
CA ALA A 47 -7.78 10.99 -15.90
C ALA A 47 -7.77 9.52 -15.45
N VAL A 48 -6.74 8.79 -15.89
CA VAL A 48 -6.50 7.39 -15.55
C VAL A 48 -5.26 7.26 -14.69
N ILE A 49 -5.29 6.29 -13.77
CA ILE A 49 -4.18 5.94 -12.89
C ILE A 49 -3.89 4.45 -13.00
N GLN A 50 -2.65 4.06 -12.72
CA GLN A 50 -2.24 2.67 -12.66
C GLN A 50 -2.21 2.20 -11.21
N ILE A 51 -2.94 1.13 -10.91
CA ILE A 51 -2.98 0.50 -9.58
C ILE A 51 -2.66 -0.99 -9.69
N PRO A 52 -2.09 -1.61 -8.63
CA PRO A 52 -1.89 -3.06 -8.59
C PRO A 52 -3.24 -3.78 -8.73
N LYS A 53 -3.28 -4.81 -9.56
CA LYS A 53 -4.48 -5.62 -9.83
C LYS A 53 -4.84 -6.48 -8.62
N HIS A 54 -3.84 -7.09 -8.01
CA HIS A 54 -3.99 -7.99 -6.89
C HIS A 54 -3.70 -7.26 -5.57
N ARG A 55 -4.53 -7.50 -4.55
CA ARG A 55 -4.37 -6.85 -3.24
C ARG A 55 -3.28 -7.54 -2.45
N HIS A 56 -2.18 -6.83 -2.21
CA HIS A 56 -1.10 -7.31 -1.36
C HIS A 56 -1.54 -7.31 0.12
N PRO A 57 -1.09 -8.28 0.95
CA PRO A 57 -1.40 -8.33 2.39
C PRO A 57 -0.99 -7.06 3.16
N ASP A 58 0.07 -6.39 2.71
CA ASP A 58 0.56 -5.13 3.33
C ASP A 58 -0.21 -3.88 2.87
N VAL A 59 -1.26 -4.03 2.07
CA VAL A 59 -2.17 -2.91 1.75
C VAL A 59 -2.96 -2.56 3.02
N PRO A 60 -2.94 -1.30 3.47
CA PRO A 60 -3.67 -0.92 4.68
C PRO A 60 -5.18 -1.19 4.53
N ARG A 61 -5.82 -1.45 5.67
CA ARG A 61 -7.29 -1.56 5.71
C ARG A 61 -7.89 -0.17 5.50
N GLU A 62 -8.99 -0.12 4.75
CA GLU A 62 -9.74 1.12 4.58
C GLU A 62 -10.24 1.65 5.93
N ILE A 63 -9.99 2.93 6.19
CA ILE A 63 -10.47 3.63 7.37
C ILE A 63 -11.90 4.11 7.07
N ALA A 64 -12.87 3.47 7.72
CA ALA A 64 -14.28 3.85 7.57
C ALA A 64 -14.51 5.26 8.14
N GLY A 65 -15.19 6.11 7.36
CA GLY A 65 -15.60 7.45 7.80
C GLY A 65 -14.53 8.55 7.69
N TYR A 66 -13.33 8.24 7.18
CA TYR A 66 -12.34 9.28 6.89
C TYR A 66 -12.78 10.13 5.68
N ILE A 67 -12.82 11.46 5.86
CA ILE A 67 -13.19 12.43 4.83
C ILE A 67 -11.96 13.29 4.54
N PRO A 68 -11.31 13.14 3.36
CA PRO A 68 -10.19 13.99 2.98
C PRO A 68 -10.64 15.43 2.67
N ASP A 69 -9.76 16.38 2.93
CA ASP A 69 -9.88 17.74 2.41
C ASP A 69 -9.59 17.75 0.90
N GLU A 70 -10.51 18.28 0.10
CA GLU A 70 -10.42 18.30 -1.37
C GLU A 70 -9.14 18.98 -1.86
N LYS A 71 -8.69 20.04 -1.17
CA LYS A 71 -7.48 20.77 -1.54
C LYS A 71 -6.23 19.91 -1.36
N GLN A 72 -6.14 19.18 -0.24
CA GLN A 72 -5.02 18.29 0.04
C GLN A 72 -5.02 17.09 -0.90
N LEU A 73 -6.20 16.52 -1.14
CA LEU A 73 -6.37 15.41 -2.08
C LEU A 73 -5.92 15.80 -3.49
N SER A 74 -6.31 16.97 -3.97
CA SER A 74 -5.91 17.48 -5.29
C SER A 74 -4.39 17.63 -5.41
N GLN A 75 -3.72 18.18 -4.39
CA GLN A 75 -2.26 18.31 -4.38
C GLN A 75 -1.55 16.95 -4.39
N VAL A 76 -2.02 16.00 -3.60
CA VAL A 76 -1.42 14.67 -3.48
C VAL A 76 -1.64 13.85 -4.74
N ILE A 77 -2.82 13.93 -5.35
CA ILE A 77 -3.10 13.32 -6.66
C ILE A 77 -2.23 13.94 -7.74
N SER A 78 -2.09 15.27 -7.75
CA SER A 78 -1.22 15.95 -8.72
C SER A 78 0.25 15.53 -8.55
N TRP A 79 0.70 15.33 -7.32
CA TRP A 79 2.03 14.79 -7.03
C TRP A 79 2.15 13.33 -7.53
N PHE A 80 1.16 12.49 -7.25
CA PHE A 80 1.14 11.08 -7.63
C PHE A 80 1.13 10.87 -9.15
N CYS A 81 0.39 11.69 -9.88
CA CYS A 81 0.26 11.63 -11.34
C CYS A 81 1.38 12.38 -12.08
N SER A 82 2.31 13.03 -11.38
CA SER A 82 3.38 13.81 -12.02
C SER A 82 4.36 12.89 -12.76
N PRO A 83 4.59 13.08 -14.08
CA PRO A 83 5.46 12.22 -14.88
C PRO A 83 6.94 12.34 -14.49
N GLN A 84 7.35 13.52 -14.04
CA GLN A 84 8.64 13.73 -13.38
C GLN A 84 8.39 13.55 -11.89
N ARG A 85 8.85 12.42 -11.32
CA ARG A 85 8.68 12.07 -9.90
C ARG A 85 9.33 13.17 -9.04
N PRO A 86 8.59 14.16 -8.52
CA PRO A 86 9.22 15.29 -7.89
C PRO A 86 9.30 14.96 -6.41
N ASN A 87 10.46 14.47 -5.98
CA ASN A 87 10.86 14.41 -4.57
C ASN A 87 9.92 13.65 -3.62
N PHE A 88 10.40 13.51 -2.38
CA PHE A 88 9.64 12.96 -1.27
C PHE A 88 8.49 13.91 -0.92
N MET A 89 7.29 13.38 -0.77
CA MET A 89 6.17 14.15 -0.21
C MET A 89 6.33 14.25 1.30
N HIS A 90 6.19 15.45 1.85
CA HIS A 90 6.16 15.68 3.29
C HIS A 90 4.85 16.40 3.66
N MET A 91 4.27 16.03 4.80
CA MET A 91 3.09 16.68 5.35
C MET A 91 3.41 17.23 6.72
N VAL A 92 3.04 18.48 6.96
CA VAL A 92 3.29 19.18 8.24
C VAL A 92 1.95 19.64 8.81
N GLY A 93 1.80 19.50 10.13
CA GLY A 93 0.62 19.96 10.85
C GLY A 93 0.60 19.43 12.28
N PRO A 94 -0.31 19.92 13.13
CA PRO A 94 -0.39 19.52 14.54
C PRO A 94 -0.70 18.02 14.71
N THR A 95 -0.32 17.45 15.85
CA THR A 95 -0.67 16.06 16.19
C THR A 95 -2.19 15.89 16.20
N GLY A 96 -2.68 14.75 15.70
CA GLY A 96 -4.12 14.48 15.64
C GLY A 96 -4.87 15.11 14.47
N SER A 97 -4.21 15.81 13.55
CA SER A 97 -4.85 16.42 12.37
C SER A 97 -5.20 15.43 11.23
N GLY A 98 -5.13 14.12 11.48
CA GLY A 98 -5.48 13.09 10.48
C GLY A 98 -4.48 12.88 9.34
N LYS A 99 -3.21 13.32 9.46
CA LYS A 99 -2.18 13.15 8.40
C LYS A 99 -1.85 11.68 8.12
N THR A 100 -1.66 10.90 9.17
CA THR A 100 -1.36 9.47 9.03
C THR A 100 -2.57 8.75 8.44
N ASP A 101 -3.77 9.09 8.93
CA ASP A 101 -5.03 8.51 8.44
C ASP A 101 -5.28 8.84 6.98
N PHE A 102 -4.97 10.08 6.55
CA PHE A 102 -5.04 10.50 5.15
C PHE A 102 -4.22 9.57 4.24
N MET A 103 -2.97 9.28 4.62
CA MET A 103 -2.09 8.43 3.81
C MET A 103 -2.53 6.97 3.82
N LEU A 104 -2.97 6.45 4.96
CA LEU A 104 -3.49 5.09 5.06
C LEU A 104 -4.77 4.93 4.22
N TRP A 105 -5.66 5.91 4.28
CA TRP A 105 -6.88 5.97 3.47
C TRP A 105 -6.55 6.02 1.97
N LEU A 106 -5.60 6.86 1.57
CA LEU A 106 -5.16 7.00 0.19
C LEU A 106 -4.57 5.69 -0.35
N CYS A 107 -3.65 5.07 0.39
CA CYS A 107 -2.99 3.83 -0.01
C CYS A 107 -3.97 2.66 -0.08
N ALA A 108 -4.95 2.62 0.82
CA ALA A 108 -6.00 1.60 0.79
C ALA A 108 -6.83 1.67 -0.50
N ARG A 109 -7.19 2.88 -0.94
CA ARG A 109 -7.93 3.10 -2.20
C ARG A 109 -7.10 2.84 -3.45
N LEU A 110 -5.82 3.19 -3.42
CA LEU A 110 -4.87 2.93 -4.52
C LEU A 110 -4.40 1.47 -4.59
N ASN A 111 -4.82 0.64 -3.63
CA ASN A 111 -4.34 -0.74 -3.48
C ASN A 111 -2.81 -0.84 -3.42
N TRP A 112 -2.15 0.13 -2.76
CA TRP A 112 -0.70 0.18 -2.62
C TRP A 112 -0.24 -0.41 -1.28
N PRO A 113 0.76 -1.31 -1.28
CA PRO A 113 1.33 -1.84 -0.05
C PRO A 113 2.08 -0.73 0.70
N THR A 114 1.82 -0.58 2.00
CA THR A 114 2.34 0.52 2.79
C THR A 114 2.91 0.04 4.12
N VAL A 115 4.18 0.39 4.37
CA VAL A 115 4.85 0.11 5.65
C VAL A 115 4.92 1.40 6.47
N LEU A 116 4.39 1.36 7.69
CA LEU A 116 4.45 2.48 8.63
C LEU A 116 5.69 2.35 9.53
N VAL A 117 6.64 3.26 9.39
CA VAL A 117 7.83 3.32 10.23
C VAL A 117 7.74 4.52 11.17
N SER A 118 7.69 4.26 12.47
CA SER A 118 7.80 5.30 13.50
C SER A 118 9.28 5.70 13.67
N VAL A 119 9.59 6.97 13.39
CA VAL A 119 10.92 7.54 13.57
C VAL A 119 11.09 8.02 14.99
N ASN A 120 12.10 7.49 15.68
CA ASN A 120 12.47 7.85 17.05
C ASN A 120 14.00 7.97 17.16
N PRO A 121 14.54 8.58 18.23
CA PRO A 121 15.99 8.78 18.39
C PRO A 121 16.80 7.48 18.44
N THR A 122 16.16 6.35 18.76
CA THR A 122 16.80 5.03 18.81
C THR A 122 16.67 4.26 17.51
N LEU A 123 16.02 4.83 16.49
CA LEU A 123 15.83 4.20 15.19
C LEU A 123 17.19 4.09 14.52
N ARG A 124 17.61 2.87 14.25
CA ARG A 124 18.84 2.60 13.53
C ARG A 124 18.56 2.21 12.08
N PRO A 125 19.49 2.49 11.15
CA PRO A 125 19.34 2.15 9.74
C PRO A 125 19.09 0.66 9.48
N GLU A 126 19.61 -0.23 10.35
CA GLU A 126 19.43 -1.68 10.17
C GLU A 126 17.96 -2.10 10.24
N LYS A 127 17.10 -1.32 10.91
CA LYS A 127 15.66 -1.56 10.94
C LYS A 127 14.95 -1.25 9.62
N MET A 128 15.58 -0.48 8.73
CA MET A 128 15.02 -0.18 7.40
C MET A 128 15.63 -1.05 6.30
N GLN A 129 16.89 -1.46 6.45
CA GLN A 129 17.61 -2.23 5.44
C GLN A 129 17.41 -3.76 5.60
N GLY A 130 17.08 -4.21 6.82
CA GLY A 130 17.09 -5.61 7.19
C GLY A 130 18.34 -5.98 8.00
N ARG A 131 18.32 -7.19 8.56
CA ARG A 131 19.42 -7.68 9.40
C ARG A 131 19.58 -9.20 9.30
N TRP A 132 20.79 -9.67 9.56
CA TRP A 132 21.06 -11.07 9.81
C TRP A 132 20.49 -11.48 11.17
N VAL A 133 19.69 -12.55 11.19
CA VAL A 133 19.15 -13.16 12.40
C VAL A 133 19.66 -14.59 12.48
N LEU A 134 20.27 -14.94 13.60
CA LEU A 134 20.62 -16.32 13.91
C LEU A 134 19.37 -17.03 14.42
N SER A 135 18.88 -18.03 13.70
CA SER A 135 17.75 -18.87 14.10
C SER A 135 18.12 -20.33 13.91
N ASN A 136 17.99 -21.14 14.96
CA ASN A 136 18.28 -22.59 14.95
C ASN A 136 19.67 -22.95 14.37
N GLY A 137 20.70 -22.17 14.68
CA GLY A 137 22.07 -22.41 14.21
C GLY A 137 22.32 -21.99 12.75
N ILE A 138 21.34 -21.38 12.08
CA ILE A 138 21.44 -20.89 10.71
C ILE A 138 21.33 -19.36 10.69
N CYS A 139 22.22 -18.70 9.97
CA CYS A 139 22.14 -17.26 9.72
C CYS A 139 21.21 -17.00 8.53
N LEU A 140 20.06 -16.36 8.79
CA LEU A 140 19.08 -15.98 7.77
C LEU A 140 18.98 -14.45 7.67
N TRP A 141 18.87 -13.92 6.47
CA TRP A 141 18.62 -12.48 6.26
C TRP A 141 17.12 -12.21 6.33
N THR A 142 16.73 -11.25 7.17
CA THR A 142 15.33 -10.88 7.38
C THR A 142 15.11 -9.41 7.02
N TYR A 143 14.17 -9.14 6.10
CA TYR A 143 13.63 -7.81 5.84
C TYR A 143 12.43 -7.61 6.75
N ARG A 144 12.56 -6.82 7.84
CA ARG A 144 11.46 -6.53 8.76
C ARG A 144 11.62 -5.19 9.44
#